data_AF-A0A081D9G2-F1
#
_entry.id   AF-A0A081D9G2-F1
#
_cell.length_a   1.000
_cell.length_b   1.000
_cell.length_c   1.000
_cell.angle_alpha   90.00
_cell.angle_beta   90.00
_cell.angle_gamma   90.00
#
_symmetry.space_group_name_H-M   'P 1'
#
loop_
_entity.id
_entity.type
_entity.pdbx_description
1 polymer ?
#
loop_
_entity_poly.entity_id
_entity_poly.type
_entity_poly.pdbx_seq_one_letter_code
_entity_poly.pdbx_strand_id
1 'polypeptide(L)'
;MAIALAKQGHQIAVLDLRKEAADAVALEISDNGGKAIGVAANVLEKDSLETAKKEINSKYGKVDILINGAGGNHPLGTTSNPFFQLEDLDNQTEV
;
A
#
# COMPACT_ATOMS: atom_id res chain seq x y z
N MET A 1 11.79 3.35 1.82
CA MET A 1 11.99 2.33 0.76
C MET A 1 11.78 2.90 -0.64
N ALA A 2 10.61 3.48 -0.95
CA ALA A 2 10.30 4.04 -2.29
C ALA A 2 11.40 4.98 -2.83
N ILE A 3 11.83 5.97 -2.04
CA ILE A 3 12.91 6.91 -2.39
C ILE A 3 14.23 6.19 -2.71
N ALA A 4 14.57 5.14 -1.96
CA ALA A 4 15.81 4.39 -2.19
C ALA A 4 15.77 3.63 -3.53
N LEU A 5 14.63 3.01 -3.87
CA LEU A 5 14.44 2.34 -5.17
C LEU A 5 14.46 3.34 -6.33
N ALA A 6 13.85 4.51 -6.16
CA ALA A 6 13.89 5.59 -7.14
C ALA A 6 15.33 6.07 -7.41
N LYS A 7 16.17 6.18 -6.38
CA LYS A 7 17.61 6.50 -6.52
C LYS A 7 18.39 5.45 -7.32
N GLN A 8 17.90 4.21 -7.40
CA GLN A 8 18.46 3.16 -8.24
C GLN A 8 17.89 3.17 -9.68
N GLY A 9 17.11 4.20 -10.05
CA GLY A 9 16.59 4.38 -11.41
C GLY A 9 15.25 3.70 -11.69
N HIS A 10 14.58 3.15 -10.67
CA HIS A 10 13.26 2.53 -10.84
C HIS A 10 12.16 3.59 -11.01
N GLN A 11 11.13 3.24 -11.79
CA GLN A 11 9.88 4.01 -11.86
C GLN A 11 8.97 3.54 -10.73
N ILE A 12 8.46 4.46 -9.91
CA ILE A 12 7.74 4.13 -8.69
C ILE A 12 6.27 4.53 -8.80
N ALA A 13 5.35 3.59 -8.55
CA ALA A 13 3.97 3.92 -8.22
C ALA A 13 3.82 3.79 -6.70
N VAL A 14 3.51 4.90 -6.02
CA VAL A 14 3.21 4.90 -4.59
C VAL A 14 1.71 4.75 -4.42
N LEU A 15 1.27 3.69 -3.75
CA LEU A 15 -0.13 3.44 -3.47
C LEU A 15 -0.40 3.73 -1.99
N ASP A 16 -1.46 4.49 -1.72
CA ASP A 16 -1.97 4.73 -0.37
C ASP A 16 -3.50 4.86 -0.43
N LEU A 17 -4.18 4.61 0.69
CA LEU A 17 -5.62 4.87 0.81
C LEU A 17 -5.92 6.37 0.66
N ARG A 18 -4.99 7.23 1.10
CA ARG A 18 -5.07 8.69 0.99
C ARG A 18 -4.22 9.17 -0.19
N LYS A 19 -4.88 9.69 -1.23
CA LYS A 19 -4.21 10.15 -2.46
C LYS A 19 -3.13 11.18 -2.19
N GLU A 20 -3.40 12.11 -1.28
CA GLU A 20 -2.51 13.22 -0.95
C GLU A 20 -1.20 12.73 -0.32
N ALA A 21 -1.27 11.66 0.49
CA ALA A 21 -0.09 11.05 1.08
C ALA A 21 0.77 10.36 0.03
N ALA A 22 0.16 9.62 -0.90
CA ALA A 22 0.87 9.02 -2.03
C ALA A 22 1.52 10.07 -2.93
N ASP A 23 0.79 11.16 -3.23
CA ASP A 23 1.27 12.25 -4.07
C ASP A 23 2.44 13.01 -3.43
N ALA A 24 2.41 13.22 -2.11
CA ALA A 24 3.51 13.87 -1.40
C ALA A 24 4.84 13.10 -1.58
N VAL A 25 4.80 11.77 -1.45
CA VAL A 25 5.99 10.92 -1.66
C VAL A 25 6.41 10.91 -3.13
N ALA A 26 5.46 10.86 -4.06
CA ALA A 26 5.75 10.90 -5.48
C ALA A 26 6.39 12.22 -5.91
N LEU A 27 5.93 13.35 -5.33
CA LEU A 27 6.51 14.66 -5.52
C LEU A 27 7.93 14.72 -4.97
N GLU A 28 8.15 14.24 -3.73
CA GLU A 28 9.49 14.18 -3.14
C GLU A 28 10.46 13.39 -4.03
N ILE A 29 10.04 12.24 -4.55
CA ILE A 29 10.85 11.45 -5.48
C ILE A 29 11.17 12.23 -6.76
N SER A 30 10.17 12.91 -7.32
CA SER A 30 10.30 13.67 -8.57
C SER A 30 11.22 14.90 -8.41
N ASP A 31 11.10 15.62 -7.29
CA ASP A 31 11.96 16.76 -6.94
C ASP A 31 13.43 16.36 -6.76
N ASN A 32 13.68 15.08 -6.42
CA ASN A 32 15.02 14.49 -6.34
C ASN A 32 15.47 13.82 -7.66
N GLY A 33 14.80 14.11 -8.78
CA GLY A 33 15.17 13.62 -10.12
C GLY A 33 14.73 12.18 -10.44
N GLY A 34 13.96 11.55 -9.56
CA GLY A 34 13.35 10.25 -9.79
C GLY A 34 12.07 10.35 -10.63
N LYS A 35 11.44 9.19 -10.89
CA LYS A 35 10.14 9.11 -11.56
C LYS A 35 9.14 8.42 -10.66
N ALA A 36 8.10 9.14 -10.23
CA ALA A 36 7.03 8.55 -9.45
C ALA A 36 5.65 9.12 -9.77
N ILE A 37 4.60 8.33 -9.49
CA ILE A 37 3.21 8.77 -9.40
C ILE A 37 2.60 8.31 -8.07
N GLY A 38 1.69 9.12 -7.52
CA GLY A 38 0.83 8.74 -6.41
C GLY A 38 -0.50 8.21 -6.92
N VAL A 39 -0.95 7.08 -6.41
CA VAL A 39 -2.17 6.38 -6.83
C VAL A 39 -3.02 6.07 -5.59
N ALA A 40 -4.29 6.46 -5.61
CA ALA A 40 -5.21 6.10 -4.53
C ALA A 40 -5.61 4.63 -4.68
N ALA A 41 -5.44 3.83 -3.63
CA ALA A 41 -5.84 2.44 -3.63
C ALA A 41 -6.23 1.96 -2.22
N ASN A 42 -7.40 1.31 -2.13
CA ASN A 42 -7.74 0.52 -0.97
C ASN A 42 -7.35 -0.94 -1.22
N VAL A 43 -6.36 -1.44 -0.48
CA VAL A 43 -5.83 -2.81 -0.64
C VAL A 43 -6.82 -3.90 -0.22
N LEU A 44 -7.89 -3.55 0.49
CA LEU A 44 -8.98 -4.46 0.86
C LEU A 44 -10.01 -4.61 -0.27
N GLU A 45 -10.00 -3.73 -1.27
CA GLU A 45 -11.00 -3.65 -2.33
C GLU A 45 -10.40 -4.01 -3.69
N LYS A 46 -10.82 -5.13 -4.27
CA LYS A 46 -10.26 -5.64 -5.53
C LYS A 46 -10.43 -4.64 -6.69
N ASP A 47 -11.61 -4.03 -6.84
CA ASP A 47 -11.89 -3.09 -7.93
C ASP A 47 -11.02 -1.82 -7.83
N SER A 48 -10.67 -1.41 -6.61
CA SER A 48 -9.73 -0.31 -6.36
C SER A 48 -8.33 -0.67 -6.88
N LEU A 49 -7.86 -1.88 -6.60
CA LEU A 49 -6.57 -2.38 -7.08
C LEU A 49 -6.53 -2.58 -8.60
N GLU A 50 -7.63 -3.02 -9.22
CA GLU A 50 -7.74 -3.14 -10.68
C GLU A 50 -7.66 -1.77 -11.37
N THR A 51 -8.30 -0.76 -10.77
CA THR A 51 -8.21 0.64 -11.24
C THR A 51 -6.78 1.17 -11.12
N ALA A 52 -6.15 0.99 -9.95
CA ALA A 52 -4.76 1.40 -9.73
C ALA A 52 -3.81 0.71 -10.72
N LYS A 53 -3.96 -0.61 -10.93
CA LYS A 53 -3.18 -1.37 -11.92
C LYS A 53 -3.34 -0.80 -13.33
N LYS A 54 -4.55 -0.43 -13.74
CA LYS A 54 -4.79 0.17 -15.06
C LYS A 54 -4.06 1.51 -15.22
N GLU A 55 -4.10 2.37 -14.20
CA GLU A 55 -3.39 3.64 -14.19
C GLU A 55 -1.87 3.45 -14.29
N ILE A 56 -1.32 2.58 -13.44
CA ILE A 56 0.13 2.27 -13.40
C ILE A 56 0.58 1.70 -14.75
N ASN A 57 -0.17 0.73 -15.29
CA ASN A 57 0.13 0.13 -16.58
C ASN A 57 0.07 1.14 -17.72
N SER A 58 -0.87 2.08 -17.68
CA SER A 58 -0.94 3.15 -18.67
C SER A 58 0.24 4.11 -18.60
N LYS A 59 0.83 4.33 -17.41
CA LYS A 59 1.93 5.29 -17.22
C LYS A 59 3.31 4.67 -17.44
N TYR A 60 3.54 3.47 -16.91
CA TYR A 60 4.85 2.84 -16.81
C TYR A 60 4.92 1.45 -17.46
N GLY A 61 3.80 0.90 -17.90
CA GLY A 61 3.74 -0.47 -18.39
C GLY A 61 3.63 -1.49 -17.25
N LYS A 62 4.03 -2.73 -17.53
CA LYS A 62 3.86 -3.85 -16.61
C LYS A 62 4.59 -3.60 -15.27
N VAL A 63 3.96 -4.03 -14.17
CA VAL A 63 4.60 -4.07 -12.85
C VAL A 63 5.60 -5.23 -12.78
N ASP A 64 6.86 -4.91 -12.49
CA ASP A 64 7.94 -5.90 -12.30
C ASP A 64 8.11 -6.32 -10.83
N ILE A 65 7.94 -5.37 -9.91
CA ILE A 65 8.12 -5.56 -8.46
C ILE A 65 6.89 -5.02 -7.75
N LEU A 66 6.29 -5.85 -6.89
CA LEU A 66 5.22 -5.46 -5.98
C LEU A 66 5.74 -5.55 -4.54
N ILE A 67 5.51 -4.51 -3.76
CA ILE A 67 5.83 -4.50 -2.34
C ILE A 67 4.55 -4.22 -1.55
N ASN A 68 4.07 -5.22 -0.82
CA ASN A 68 2.90 -5.10 0.04
C ASN A 68 3.31 -4.42 1.35
N GLY A 69 3.39 -3.09 1.33
CA GLY A 69 3.76 -2.27 2.50
C GLY A 69 2.58 -1.77 3.33
N ALA A 70 1.35 -1.85 2.81
CA ALA A 70 0.15 -1.44 3.54
C ALA A 70 -0.11 -2.40 4.71
N GLY A 71 -0.31 -1.85 5.89
CA GLY A 71 -0.52 -2.61 7.12
C GLY A 71 -0.39 -1.70 8.34
N GLY A 72 -0.74 -2.24 9.49
CA GLY A 72 -0.72 -1.54 10.76
C GLY A 72 -1.38 -2.40 11.82
N ASN A 73 -1.20 -2.04 13.09
CA ASN A 73 -1.94 -2.68 14.16
C ASN A 73 -3.18 -1.85 14.50
N HIS A 74 -4.30 -2.52 14.75
CA HIS A 74 -5.44 -1.89 15.40
C HIS A 74 -5.27 -2.03 16.92
N PRO A 75 -5.64 -1.06 17.76
CA PRO A 75 -5.56 -1.21 19.22
C PRO A 75 -6.34 -2.41 19.76
N LEU A 76 -7.40 -2.82 19.07
CA LEU A 76 -8.18 -4.04 19.36
C LEU A 76 -7.62 -5.30 18.68
N GLY A 77 -6.48 -5.20 18.00
CA GLY A 77 -5.75 -6.32 17.41
C GLY A 77 -4.91 -7.05 18.47
N THR A 78 -5.51 -7.33 19.62
CA THR A 78 -4.94 -8.03 20.77
C THR A 78 -5.53 -9.44 20.82
N THR A 79 -4.85 -10.35 21.51
CA THR A 79 -5.41 -11.67 21.78
C THR A 79 -5.16 -12.05 23.22
N SER A 80 -6.21 -12.46 23.94
CA SER A 80 -6.07 -13.03 25.28
C SER A 80 -5.50 -14.45 25.23
N ASN A 81 -5.71 -15.13 24.10
CA ASN A 81 -5.27 -16.50 23.85
C ASN A 81 -4.19 -16.54 22.77
N PRO A 82 -2.98 -17.08 23.02
CA PRO A 82 -1.94 -17.14 22.01
C PRO A 82 -2.24 -18.11 20.85
N PHE A 83 -3.32 -18.89 20.93
CA PHE A 83 -3.73 -19.85 19.90
C PHE A 83 -5.15 -19.59 19.43
N PHE A 84 -5.33 -19.46 18.10
CA PHE A 84 -6.64 -19.36 17.49
C PHE A 84 -7.42 -20.68 17.63
N GLN A 85 -8.66 -20.57 18.09
CA GLN A 85 -9.66 -21.63 18.15
C GLN A 85 -10.89 -21.19 17.35
N LEU A 86 -11.67 -22.13 16.84
CA LEU A 86 -12.83 -21.80 15.99
C LEU A 86 -13.88 -20.98 16.74
N GLU A 87 -13.99 -21.20 18.05
CA GLU A 87 -14.86 -20.49 18.97
C GLU A 87 -14.51 -19.01 19.10
N ASP A 88 -13.27 -18.60 18.78
CA ASP A 88 -12.84 -17.20 18.81
C ASP A 88 -13.56 -16.35 17.74
N LEU A 89 -14.11 -16.97 16.69
CA LEU A 89 -14.91 -16.28 15.67
C LEU A 89 -16.21 -15.71 16.22
N ASP A 90 -16.73 -16.28 17.30
CA ASP A 90 -17.97 -15.85 17.95
C ASP A 90 -17.72 -14.77 19.03
N ASN A 91 -16.45 -14.50 19.35
CA ASN A 91 -16.05 -13.58 20.40
C ASN A 91 -16.15 -12.12 19.91
N GLN A 92 -17.17 -11.40 20.37
CA GLN A 92 -17.42 -10.00 19.99
C GLN A 92 -16.81 -8.98 20.96
N THR A 93 -16.08 -9.42 21.98
CA THR A 93 -15.87 -8.64 23.21
C THR A 93 -14.44 -8.49 23.72
N GLU A 94 -13.43 -9.05 23.08
CA GLU A 94 -12.06 -8.88 23.60
C GLU A 94 -11.48 -7.46 23.36
N VAL A 95 -10.96 -6.91 24.47
CA VAL A 95 -10.04 -5.75 24.58
C VAL A 95 -8.64 -6.29 24.75
#